data_AF-A0A8H5DDK9-F1
#
_entry.id   AF-A0A8H5DDK9-F1
#
_cell.length_a   1.000
_cell.length_b   1.000
_cell.length_c   1.000
_cell.angle_alpha   90.00
_cell.angle_beta   90.00
_cell.angle_gamma   90.00
#
_symmetry.space_group_name_H-M   'P 1'
#
loop_
_entity.id
_entity.type
_entity.pdbx_description
1 polymer ?
#
loop_
_entity_poly.entity_id
_entity_poly.type
_entity_poly.pdbx_seq_one_letter_code
_entity_poly.pdbx_strand_id
1 'polypeptide(L)'
;MRSQSITLVVAALFGSVTAVPCSDLGWSEDGGLFGNAHPFDPPDNAWDVVDANDCWVRWQLAGPDQLLDDARVTKTVFEATESQVRSTINNYHNSGGTNIQLWLPMRTRSLQYSYMIPGNLGSDHPVVDPQGSLSDTSRVMVSIILPSGKQKLEPVRLTNTGDHEQDVNVNRAEDVGITGLKGTISRDDWAYTTGAELELSMRNILIEQRVAYRNNRAWDKKSFAYTFAEKANGDCVVIDFRNFAEFVIRLPPASFR
;
A
#
# COMPACT_ATOMS: atom_id res chain seq x y z
N MET A 1 11.26 -51.05 -45.23
CA MET A 1 11.26 -49.57 -45.19
C MET A 1 10.29 -49.13 -44.10
N ARG A 2 10.80 -48.56 -43.02
CA ARG A 2 10.03 -47.97 -41.90
C ARG A 2 9.81 -46.48 -42.21
N SER A 3 8.59 -45.99 -42.06
CA SER A 3 8.26 -44.60 -41.71
C SER A 3 6.77 -44.58 -41.34
N GLN A 4 6.42 -44.78 -40.08
CA GLN A 4 6.19 -43.76 -39.04
C GLN A 4 4.94 -42.91 -39.32
N SER A 5 3.86 -43.31 -38.65
CA SER A 5 2.64 -42.54 -38.42
C SER A 5 2.98 -41.20 -37.76
N ILE A 6 2.52 -40.11 -38.35
CA ILE A 6 2.62 -38.77 -37.77
C ILE A 6 1.58 -38.70 -36.64
N THR A 7 2.03 -38.90 -35.41
CA THR A 7 1.26 -38.54 -34.22
C THR A 7 1.34 -37.02 -34.08
N LEU A 8 0.24 -36.33 -34.37
CA LEU A 8 0.07 -34.91 -34.03
C LEU A 8 0.02 -34.79 -32.50
N VAL A 9 1.16 -34.53 -31.88
CA VAL A 9 1.23 -34.04 -30.51
C VAL A 9 0.80 -32.58 -30.56
N VAL A 10 -0.44 -32.32 -30.17
CA VAL A 10 -0.91 -30.98 -29.83
C VAL A 10 -0.14 -30.56 -28.57
N ALA A 11 0.94 -29.82 -28.77
CA ALA A 11 1.59 -29.11 -27.69
C ALA A 11 0.59 -28.04 -27.22
N ALA A 12 0.04 -28.26 -26.03
CA ALA A 12 -0.68 -27.22 -25.31
C ALA A 12 0.29 -26.05 -25.12
N LEU A 13 0.03 -24.95 -25.82
CA LEU A 13 0.61 -23.64 -25.54
C LEU A 13 0.06 -23.18 -24.19
N PHE A 14 0.63 -23.71 -23.10
CA PHE A 14 0.61 -23.00 -21.83
C PHE A 14 1.55 -21.81 -22.04
N GLY A 15 0.96 -20.65 -22.34
CA GLY A 15 1.69 -19.40 -22.26
C GLY A 15 2.29 -19.34 -20.87
N SER A 16 3.61 -19.47 -20.79
CA SER A 16 4.36 -19.15 -19.59
C SER A 16 4.17 -17.65 -19.39
N VAL A 17 3.17 -17.27 -18.61
CA VAL A 17 3.15 -15.94 -18.00
C VAL A 17 4.32 -15.97 -17.02
N THR A 18 5.50 -15.62 -17.52
CA THR A 18 6.66 -15.40 -16.67
C THR A 18 6.32 -14.19 -15.83
N ALA A 19 6.24 -14.38 -14.51
CA ALA A 19 6.02 -13.29 -13.59
C ALA A 19 7.03 -12.17 -13.87
N VAL A 20 6.55 -10.93 -13.97
CA VAL A 20 7.41 -9.77 -14.20
C VAL A 20 7.88 -9.27 -12.83
N PRO A 21 9.14 -9.49 -12.44
CA PRO A 21 9.66 -9.01 -11.16
C PRO A 21 9.67 -7.47 -11.14
N CYS A 22 9.43 -6.87 -9.98
CA CYS A 22 9.50 -5.41 -9.86
C CYS A 22 10.91 -4.84 -10.14
N SER A 23 11.97 -5.63 -9.95
CA SER A 23 13.33 -5.23 -10.36
C SER A 23 13.45 -4.96 -11.85
N ASP A 24 12.64 -5.65 -12.66
CA ASP A 24 12.67 -5.54 -14.12
C ASP A 24 11.85 -4.33 -14.60
N LEU A 25 11.09 -3.71 -13.69
CA LEU A 25 10.40 -2.44 -13.90
C LEU A 25 11.23 -1.21 -13.46
N GLY A 26 12.49 -1.38 -13.03
CA GLY A 26 13.32 -0.26 -12.59
C GLY A 26 12.71 0.56 -11.44
N TRP A 27 13.26 1.75 -11.17
CA TRP A 27 12.79 2.63 -10.10
C TRP A 27 12.23 3.93 -10.68
N SER A 28 11.38 4.64 -9.93
CA SER A 28 10.81 5.94 -10.35
C SER A 28 11.87 7.02 -10.62
N GLU A 29 13.11 6.81 -10.19
CA GLU A 29 14.26 7.69 -10.43
C GLU A 29 14.94 7.42 -11.78
N ASP A 30 14.76 6.23 -12.37
CA ASP A 30 15.44 5.78 -13.58
C ASP A 30 14.54 5.90 -14.81
N GLY A 31 14.14 7.14 -15.13
CA GLY A 31 13.24 7.53 -16.24
C GLY A 31 13.66 7.13 -17.66
N GLY A 32 14.40 6.04 -17.85
CA GLY A 32 14.83 5.50 -19.14
C GLY A 32 15.13 4.00 -19.18
N LEU A 33 14.81 3.19 -18.15
CA LEU A 33 15.10 1.73 -18.20
C LEU A 33 14.06 0.88 -18.94
N PHE A 34 12.91 1.47 -19.28
CA PHE A 34 11.93 0.84 -20.15
C PHE A 34 12.16 1.28 -21.58
N GLY A 35 12.19 0.35 -22.53
CA GLY A 35 12.12 0.67 -23.96
C GLY A 35 10.79 1.34 -24.34
N ASN A 36 10.60 2.61 -23.94
CA ASN A 36 9.44 3.49 -24.13
C ASN A 36 8.14 3.10 -23.40
N ALA A 37 8.10 2.06 -22.55
CA ALA A 37 6.89 1.69 -21.81
C ALA A 37 6.78 2.46 -20.48
N HIS A 38 5.67 3.16 -20.29
CA HIS A 38 5.43 3.97 -19.10
C HIS A 38 4.74 3.11 -18.01
N PRO A 39 5.06 3.25 -16.70
CA PRO A 39 4.51 2.42 -15.61
C PRO A 39 2.98 2.37 -15.54
N PHE A 40 2.32 3.41 -16.04
CA PHE A 40 0.85 3.48 -16.10
C PHE A 40 0.25 2.98 -17.43
N ASP A 41 1.08 2.60 -18.38
CA ASP A 41 0.70 2.16 -19.73
C ASP A 41 1.42 0.83 -20.07
N PRO A 42 1.14 -0.27 -19.33
CA PRO A 42 1.80 -1.56 -19.53
C PRO A 42 1.57 -2.10 -20.95
N PRO A 43 2.61 -2.50 -21.69
CA PRO A 43 2.45 -3.20 -22.96
C PRO A 43 1.78 -4.56 -22.70
N ASP A 44 0.76 -4.88 -23.48
CA ASP A 44 0.03 -6.15 -23.42
C ASP A 44 -0.45 -6.58 -22.01
N ASN A 45 -0.75 -5.62 -21.14
CA ASN A 45 -1.10 -5.85 -19.72
C ASN A 45 -0.03 -6.62 -18.93
N ALA A 46 1.26 -6.34 -19.21
CA ALA A 46 2.38 -6.99 -18.54
C ALA A 46 2.39 -6.85 -17.00
N TRP A 47 1.70 -5.85 -16.45
CA TRP A 47 1.48 -5.69 -15.00
C TRP A 47 0.15 -5.01 -14.69
N ASP A 48 -0.31 -5.18 -13.46
CA ASP A 48 -1.50 -4.52 -12.93
C ASP A 48 -1.17 -3.08 -12.48
N VAL A 49 -2.12 -2.17 -12.69
CA VAL A 49 -2.08 -0.81 -12.12
C VAL A 49 -3.31 -0.64 -11.24
N VAL A 50 -3.12 -0.33 -9.96
CA VAL A 50 -4.20 -0.23 -8.98
C VAL A 50 -4.16 1.11 -8.25
N ASP A 51 -5.32 1.71 -7.99
CA ASP A 51 -5.41 2.92 -7.17
C ASP A 51 -5.05 2.59 -5.72
N ALA A 52 -4.11 3.34 -5.14
CA ALA A 52 -3.74 3.18 -3.74
C ALA A 52 -4.94 3.33 -2.80
N ASN A 53 -5.90 4.21 -3.10
CA ASN A 53 -7.10 4.39 -2.26
C ASN A 53 -7.97 3.13 -2.20
N ASP A 54 -7.84 2.23 -3.17
CA ASP A 54 -8.54 0.95 -3.25
C ASP A 54 -7.76 -0.20 -2.59
N CYS A 55 -6.70 0.10 -1.85
CA CYS A 55 -5.93 -0.88 -1.08
C CYS A 55 -6.20 -0.78 0.43
N TRP A 56 -6.08 -1.93 1.12
CA TRP A 56 -5.79 -1.95 2.56
C TRP A 56 -4.29 -2.17 2.76
N VAL A 57 -3.73 -1.58 3.79
CA VAL A 57 -2.30 -1.61 4.07
C VAL A 57 -2.03 -1.84 5.55
N ARG A 58 -0.94 -2.55 5.82
CA ARG A 58 -0.36 -2.70 7.16
C ARG A 58 1.16 -2.62 7.08
N TRP A 59 1.72 -1.80 7.97
CA TRP A 59 3.16 -1.69 8.20
C TRP A 59 3.57 -2.60 9.36
N GLN A 60 4.61 -3.40 9.15
CA GLN A 60 5.13 -4.32 10.16
C GLN A 60 6.63 -4.14 10.31
N LEU A 61 7.06 -3.85 11.53
CA LEU A 61 8.48 -3.83 11.87
C LEU A 61 8.98 -5.28 11.94
N ALA A 62 10.04 -5.59 11.19
CA ALA A 62 10.74 -6.87 11.33
C ALA A 62 11.40 -6.92 12.71
N GLY A 63 11.15 -8.02 13.44
CA GLY A 63 11.70 -8.24 14.78
C GLY A 63 13.23 -8.26 14.81
N PRO A 64 13.84 -8.18 16.01
CA PRO A 64 15.25 -8.54 16.17
C PRO A 64 15.42 -9.96 15.63
N ASP A 65 16.34 -10.15 14.67
CA ASP A 65 16.64 -11.44 14.01
C ASP A 65 15.68 -11.89 12.89
N GLN A 66 14.71 -11.07 12.49
CA GLN A 66 13.88 -11.34 11.30
C GLN A 66 14.42 -10.62 10.06
N LEU A 67 14.39 -11.29 8.92
CA LEU A 67 14.48 -10.63 7.62
C LEU A 67 13.18 -9.85 7.37
N LEU A 68 13.23 -8.85 6.48
CA LEU A 68 12.04 -8.08 6.11
C LEU A 68 10.92 -8.98 5.58
N ASP A 69 11.25 -10.00 4.79
CA ASP A 69 10.28 -10.93 4.23
C ASP A 69 9.56 -11.79 5.28
N ASP A 70 10.18 -12.02 6.44
CA ASP A 70 9.55 -12.73 7.55
C ASP A 70 8.42 -11.91 8.19
N ALA A 71 8.40 -10.59 7.98
CA ALA A 71 7.35 -9.68 8.45
C ALA A 71 6.19 -9.52 7.44
N ARG A 72 6.16 -10.28 6.34
CA ARG A 72 5.03 -10.29 5.40
C ARG A 72 3.78 -10.90 6.06
N VAL A 73 2.62 -10.26 5.90
CA VAL A 73 1.34 -10.88 6.27
C VAL A 73 0.89 -11.81 5.16
N THR A 74 0.74 -13.09 5.47
CA THR A 74 0.35 -14.11 4.47
C THR A 74 -1.03 -14.74 4.76
N LYS A 75 -1.66 -14.39 5.89
CA LYS A 75 -2.97 -14.94 6.25
C LYS A 75 -4.04 -14.55 5.23
N THR A 76 -5.03 -15.40 5.04
CA THR A 76 -6.11 -15.18 4.06
C THR A 76 -7.48 -15.03 4.71
N VAL A 77 -7.60 -15.41 5.98
CA VAL A 77 -8.85 -15.37 6.74
C VAL A 77 -8.80 -14.25 7.78
N PHE A 78 -9.86 -13.45 7.81
CA PHE A 78 -10.03 -12.31 8.70
C PHE A 78 -11.34 -12.45 9.47
N GLU A 79 -11.24 -12.46 10.79
CA GLU A 79 -12.37 -12.74 11.69
C GLU A 79 -12.48 -11.68 12.79
N ALA A 80 -12.11 -10.43 12.48
CA ALA A 80 -12.16 -9.38 13.48
C ALA A 80 -13.59 -9.19 14.00
N THR A 81 -13.70 -8.98 15.31
CA THR A 81 -14.92 -8.57 16.00
C THR A 81 -14.73 -7.18 16.60
N GLU A 82 -15.82 -6.45 16.85
CA GLU A 82 -15.73 -5.11 17.47
C GLU A 82 -14.96 -5.14 18.79
N SER A 83 -15.18 -6.16 19.62
CA SER A 83 -14.49 -6.34 20.90
C SER A 83 -12.98 -6.49 20.72
N GLN A 84 -12.54 -7.30 19.75
CA GLN A 84 -11.10 -7.48 19.47
C GLN A 84 -10.47 -6.22 18.89
N VAL A 85 -11.18 -5.51 18.00
CA VAL A 85 -10.69 -4.25 17.42
C VAL A 85 -10.53 -3.19 18.51
N ARG A 86 -11.55 -2.98 19.34
CA ARG A 86 -11.51 -2.05 20.47
C ARG A 86 -10.41 -2.43 21.47
N SER A 87 -10.33 -3.71 21.84
CA SER A 87 -9.29 -4.19 22.76
C SER A 87 -7.89 -3.94 22.20
N THR A 88 -7.69 -4.14 20.90
CA THR A 88 -6.39 -3.90 20.24
C THR A 88 -6.03 -2.41 20.22
N ILE A 89 -6.99 -1.55 19.88
CA ILE A 89 -6.78 -0.09 19.87
C ILE A 89 -6.45 0.43 21.28
N ASN A 90 -7.14 -0.07 22.30
CA ASN A 90 -6.91 0.34 23.68
C ASN A 90 -5.67 -0.31 24.33
N ASN A 91 -5.10 -1.35 23.71
CA ASN A 91 -3.90 -2.05 24.19
C ASN A 91 -2.78 -1.97 23.14
N TYR A 92 -2.36 -0.77 22.76
CA TYR A 92 -1.41 -0.60 21.65
C TYR A 92 -0.09 -1.37 21.81
N HIS A 93 0.40 -1.52 23.04
CA HIS A 93 1.62 -2.26 23.36
C HIS A 93 1.48 -3.79 23.29
N ASN A 94 0.28 -4.29 22.96
CA ASN A 94 -0.03 -5.71 22.91
C ASN A 94 0.35 -6.44 24.20
N SER A 95 0.07 -5.82 25.36
CA SER A 95 0.29 -6.43 26.66
C SER A 95 -0.52 -7.72 26.73
N GLY A 96 0.15 -8.87 26.75
CA GLY A 96 -0.49 -10.19 26.74
C GLY A 96 -0.49 -10.92 25.39
N GLY A 97 -0.04 -10.28 24.30
CA GLY A 97 0.17 -10.96 23.01
C GLY A 97 -1.10 -11.35 22.24
N THR A 98 -2.26 -10.79 22.59
CA THR A 98 -3.58 -11.19 22.07
C THR A 98 -4.14 -10.27 20.99
N ASN A 99 -3.46 -9.16 20.67
CA ASN A 99 -3.95 -8.20 19.70
C ASN A 99 -4.09 -8.81 18.30
N ILE A 100 -5.18 -8.45 17.63
CA ILE A 100 -5.35 -8.78 16.22
C ILE A 100 -4.56 -7.79 15.35
N GLN A 101 -4.37 -8.15 14.08
CA GLN A 101 -3.83 -7.23 13.09
C GLN A 101 -4.93 -6.25 12.66
N LEU A 102 -4.68 -4.95 12.86
CA LEU A 102 -5.46 -3.84 12.33
C LEU A 102 -4.90 -3.35 10.99
N TRP A 103 -5.77 -2.71 10.21
CA TRP A 103 -5.53 -2.31 8.83
C TRP A 103 -5.90 -0.85 8.64
N LEU A 104 -5.21 -0.19 7.71
CA LEU A 104 -5.48 1.18 7.33
C LEU A 104 -5.79 1.25 5.84
N PRO A 105 -6.68 2.14 5.39
CA PRO A 105 -6.79 2.43 3.97
C PRO A 105 -5.48 3.13 3.54
N MET A 106 -4.94 2.81 2.36
CA MET A 106 -3.72 3.48 1.91
C MET A 106 -4.09 4.90 1.46
N ARG A 107 -3.85 5.90 2.32
CA ARG A 107 -4.22 7.32 2.14
C ARG A 107 -3.15 8.23 2.75
N THR A 108 -3.23 9.54 2.53
CA THR A 108 -2.31 10.50 3.19
C THR A 108 -2.23 10.29 4.71
N ARG A 109 -3.37 10.17 5.41
CA ARG A 109 -3.37 10.05 6.88
C ARG A 109 -2.67 8.78 7.36
N SER A 110 -2.83 7.64 6.67
CA SER A 110 -2.14 6.39 7.02
C SER A 110 -0.65 6.47 6.70
N LEU A 111 -0.27 7.17 5.62
CA LEU A 111 1.13 7.41 5.25
C LEU A 111 1.82 8.36 6.25
N GLN A 112 1.10 9.36 6.78
CA GLN A 112 1.58 10.22 7.87
C GLN A 112 1.75 9.41 9.16
N TYR A 113 0.76 8.57 9.49
CA TYR A 113 0.79 7.71 10.67
C TYR A 113 1.97 6.73 10.66
N SER A 114 2.34 6.22 9.48
CA SER A 114 3.37 5.20 9.30
C SER A 114 4.78 5.74 9.01
N TYR A 115 5.01 7.06 9.13
CA TYR A 115 6.28 7.73 8.79
C TYR A 115 6.68 7.70 7.30
N MET A 116 5.86 7.18 6.39
CA MET A 116 6.16 7.23 4.95
C MET A 116 6.16 8.67 4.41
N ILE A 117 5.42 9.56 5.07
CA ILE A 117 5.50 11.02 4.90
C ILE A 117 5.47 11.72 6.26
N PRO A 118 5.90 13.00 6.35
CA PRO A 118 5.89 13.72 7.63
C PRO A 118 4.49 13.83 8.24
N GLY A 119 4.39 13.61 9.56
CA GLY A 119 3.13 13.77 10.31
C GLY A 119 2.52 15.18 10.25
N ASN A 120 3.36 16.19 9.99
CA ASN A 120 2.93 17.57 9.72
C ASN A 120 3.31 17.96 8.29
N LEU A 121 2.29 18.13 7.44
CA LEU A 121 2.46 18.51 6.04
C LEU A 121 2.23 20.02 5.80
N GLY A 122 1.92 20.80 6.84
CA GLY A 122 1.65 22.24 6.75
C GLY A 122 0.26 22.63 7.30
N SER A 123 -0.06 23.93 7.24
CA SER A 123 -1.28 24.52 7.82
C SER A 123 -2.60 23.99 7.26
N ASP A 124 -2.55 23.41 6.07
CA ASP A 124 -3.73 22.91 5.35
C ASP A 124 -4.06 21.43 5.63
N HIS A 125 -3.24 20.77 6.46
CA HIS A 125 -3.36 19.34 6.76
C HIS A 125 -3.52 19.11 8.25
N PRO A 126 -4.46 18.24 8.67
CA PRO A 126 -4.47 17.74 10.02
C PRO A 126 -3.11 17.13 10.36
N VAL A 127 -2.57 17.52 11.51
CA VAL A 127 -1.37 16.88 12.06
C VAL A 127 -1.75 15.49 12.52
N VAL A 128 -0.99 14.49 12.10
CA VAL A 128 -1.09 13.13 12.61
C VAL A 128 0.16 12.87 13.43
N ASP A 129 -0.02 12.38 14.67
CA ASP A 129 1.07 11.89 15.50
C ASP A 129 1.51 10.52 14.96
N PRO A 130 2.71 10.40 14.36
CA PRO A 130 3.12 9.16 13.73
C PRO A 130 3.47 8.08 14.76
N GLN A 131 3.35 6.82 14.36
CA GLN A 131 3.73 5.69 15.19
C GLN A 131 5.26 5.57 15.27
N GLY A 132 5.85 5.97 16.41
CA GLY A 132 7.30 5.96 16.65
C GLY A 132 8.04 4.68 16.28
N SER A 133 7.43 3.51 16.48
CA SER A 133 8.04 2.22 16.14
C SER A 133 8.17 1.92 14.65
N LEU A 134 7.59 2.76 13.78
CA LEU A 134 7.70 2.67 12.32
C LEU A 134 8.68 3.70 11.73
N SER A 135 9.38 4.46 12.57
CA SER A 135 10.29 5.53 12.12
C SER A 135 11.54 5.04 11.39
N ASP A 136 12.01 3.83 11.69
CA ASP A 136 13.06 3.15 10.92
C ASP A 136 12.43 2.37 9.76
N THR A 137 12.13 3.09 8.67
CA THR A 137 11.45 2.55 7.48
C THR A 137 12.23 1.43 6.79
N SER A 138 13.55 1.37 6.98
CA SER A 138 14.43 0.30 6.47
C SER A 138 14.12 -1.08 7.06
N ARG A 139 13.43 -1.12 8.20
CA ARG A 139 13.03 -2.34 8.90
C ARG A 139 11.54 -2.64 8.79
N VAL A 140 10.81 -1.87 7.97
CA VAL A 140 9.37 -2.00 7.83
C VAL A 140 9.02 -2.76 6.56
N MET A 141 8.25 -3.83 6.71
CA MET A 141 7.54 -4.49 5.62
C MET A 141 6.15 -3.90 5.47
N VAL A 142 5.73 -3.63 4.24
CA VAL A 142 4.39 -3.12 3.91
C VAL A 142 3.61 -4.23 3.24
N SER A 143 2.61 -4.76 3.93
CA SER A 143 1.68 -5.74 3.36
C SER A 143 0.45 -5.02 2.83
N ILE A 144 0.13 -5.25 1.56
CA ILE A 144 -0.93 -4.57 0.82
C ILE A 144 -1.97 -5.60 0.38
N ILE A 145 -3.23 -5.39 0.78
CA ILE A 145 -4.37 -6.10 0.19
C ILE A 145 -4.84 -5.27 -1.00
N LEU A 146 -4.71 -5.85 -2.19
CA LEU A 146 -5.09 -5.22 -3.46
C LEU A 146 -6.60 -5.03 -3.58
N PRO A 147 -7.08 -4.22 -4.54
CA PRO A 147 -8.52 -3.97 -4.72
C PRO A 147 -9.34 -5.26 -4.89
N SER A 148 -8.79 -6.26 -5.59
CA SER A 148 -9.39 -7.57 -5.76
C SER A 148 -9.66 -8.31 -4.45
N GLY A 149 -8.85 -8.05 -3.41
CA GLY A 149 -9.01 -8.53 -2.04
C GLY A 149 -9.88 -7.61 -1.19
N LYS A 150 -9.69 -6.29 -1.30
CA LYS A 150 -10.46 -5.29 -0.55
C LYS A 150 -11.96 -5.48 -0.71
N GLN A 151 -12.44 -5.72 -1.93
CA GLN A 151 -13.87 -5.95 -2.21
C GLN A 151 -14.46 -7.21 -1.55
N LYS A 152 -13.61 -8.15 -1.10
CA LYS A 152 -14.00 -9.39 -0.41
C LYS A 152 -14.02 -9.23 1.11
N LEU A 153 -13.63 -8.05 1.62
CA LEU A 153 -13.47 -7.78 3.03
C LEU A 153 -14.41 -6.67 3.48
N GLU A 154 -15.01 -6.88 4.65
CA GLU A 154 -15.84 -5.92 5.33
C GLU A 154 -15.04 -5.26 6.47
N PRO A 155 -15.00 -3.92 6.55
CA PRO A 155 -14.41 -3.24 7.70
C PRO A 155 -15.31 -3.40 8.93
N VAL A 156 -14.70 -3.71 10.07
CA VAL A 156 -15.38 -3.80 11.36
C VAL A 156 -15.43 -2.41 11.99
N ARG A 157 -16.60 -1.79 11.95
CA ARG A 157 -16.85 -0.47 12.53
C ARG A 157 -16.98 -0.57 14.04
N LEU A 158 -16.36 0.34 14.77
CA LEU A 158 -16.55 0.42 16.20
C LEU A 158 -17.76 1.29 16.54
N THR A 159 -18.56 0.81 17.50
CA THR A 159 -19.62 1.63 18.09
C THR A 159 -19.06 2.36 19.31
N ASN A 160 -19.12 3.69 19.34
CA ASN A 160 -18.75 4.48 20.50
C ASN A 160 -19.59 4.08 21.73
N THR A 161 -18.94 3.93 22.88
CA THR A 161 -19.62 3.57 24.13
C THR A 161 -20.25 4.78 24.81
N GLY A 162 -19.83 5.99 24.43
CA GLY A 162 -20.25 7.24 25.05
C GLY A 162 -19.40 7.62 26.27
N ASP A 163 -18.41 6.78 26.63
CA ASP A 163 -17.42 7.06 27.66
C ASP A 163 -16.14 7.62 27.00
N HIS A 164 -15.83 8.89 27.30
CA HIS A 164 -14.69 9.58 26.71
C HIS A 164 -13.35 8.86 26.97
N GLU A 165 -13.14 8.31 28.16
CA GLU A 165 -11.87 7.65 28.50
C GLU A 165 -11.66 6.36 27.70
N GLN A 166 -12.77 5.69 27.36
CA GLN A 166 -12.75 4.45 26.58
C GLN A 166 -12.73 4.69 25.06
N ASP A 167 -13.26 5.83 24.62
CA ASP A 167 -13.41 6.17 23.21
C ASP A 167 -12.31 7.10 22.69
N VAL A 168 -11.47 7.73 23.52
CA VAL A 168 -10.42 8.66 23.04
C VAL A 168 -9.45 8.00 22.05
N ASN A 169 -9.01 6.77 22.34
CA ASN A 169 -8.12 6.03 21.44
C ASN A 169 -8.86 5.51 20.21
N VAL A 170 -10.15 5.17 20.36
CA VAL A 170 -11.01 4.78 19.23
C VAL A 170 -11.18 5.93 18.26
N ASN A 171 -11.53 7.13 18.74
CA ASN A 171 -11.66 8.32 17.92
C ASN A 171 -10.35 8.65 17.17
N ARG A 172 -9.20 8.54 17.85
CA ARG A 172 -7.87 8.73 17.22
C ARG A 172 -7.55 7.67 16.16
N ALA A 173 -7.95 6.43 16.40
CA ALA A 173 -7.75 5.34 15.46
C ALA A 173 -8.65 5.50 14.22
N GLU A 174 -9.92 5.85 14.42
CA GLU A 174 -10.88 6.16 13.35
C GLU A 174 -10.42 7.34 12.49
N ASP A 175 -9.80 8.34 13.10
CA ASP A 175 -9.25 9.50 12.43
C ASP A 175 -8.29 9.12 11.28
N VAL A 176 -7.40 8.16 11.51
CA VAL A 176 -6.47 7.66 10.49
C VAL A 176 -7.02 6.46 9.71
N GLY A 177 -8.24 6.01 10.01
CA GLY A 177 -8.93 4.90 9.34
C GLY A 177 -8.51 3.51 9.82
N ILE A 178 -7.92 3.38 11.02
CA ILE A 178 -7.55 2.08 11.59
C ILE A 178 -8.82 1.26 11.83
N THR A 179 -8.85 0.04 11.30
CA THR A 179 -9.99 -0.87 11.43
C THR A 179 -9.56 -2.34 11.53
N GLY A 180 -10.47 -3.20 11.99
CA GLY A 180 -10.38 -4.64 11.76
C GLY A 180 -11.05 -5.03 10.45
N LEU A 181 -10.66 -6.16 9.88
CA LEU A 181 -11.28 -6.69 8.66
C LEU A 181 -11.96 -8.02 8.97
N LYS A 182 -13.03 -8.31 8.22
CA LYS A 182 -13.76 -9.57 8.24
C LYS A 182 -13.94 -10.08 6.81
N GLY A 183 -13.74 -11.38 6.60
CA GLY A 183 -13.91 -12.02 5.29
C GLY A 183 -12.74 -12.92 4.92
N THR A 184 -12.66 -13.30 3.66
CA THR A 184 -11.61 -14.19 3.15
C THR A 184 -11.12 -13.71 1.80
N ILE A 185 -9.79 -13.64 1.66
CA ILE A 185 -9.11 -13.33 0.41
C ILE A 185 -8.28 -14.53 -0.05
N SER A 186 -7.78 -14.47 -1.26
CA SER A 186 -6.83 -15.43 -1.82
C SER A 186 -5.41 -14.95 -1.64
N ARG A 187 -4.43 -15.83 -1.89
CA ARG A 187 -3.02 -15.44 -1.87
C ARG A 187 -2.71 -14.37 -2.93
N ASP A 188 -3.36 -14.44 -4.08
CA ASP A 188 -3.12 -13.53 -5.22
C ASP A 188 -3.65 -12.11 -4.99
N ASP A 189 -4.39 -11.89 -3.90
CA ASP A 189 -4.87 -10.56 -3.48
C ASP A 189 -3.82 -9.77 -2.67
N TRP A 190 -2.65 -10.36 -2.42
CA TRP A 190 -1.55 -9.74 -1.68
C TRP A 190 -0.50 -9.13 -2.61
N ALA A 191 0.01 -7.97 -2.21
CA ALA A 191 1.27 -7.42 -2.67
C ALA A 191 2.11 -6.91 -1.49
N TYR A 192 3.42 -6.76 -1.72
CA TYR A 192 4.39 -6.38 -0.71
C TYR A 192 5.39 -5.36 -1.25
N THR A 193 5.77 -4.41 -0.42
CA THR A 193 6.89 -3.48 -0.66
C THR A 193 7.55 -3.18 0.68
N THR A 194 8.71 -2.52 0.67
CA THR A 194 9.37 -2.09 1.89
C THR A 194 8.95 -0.68 2.30
N GLY A 195 9.08 -0.36 3.58
CA GLY A 195 8.87 0.99 4.08
C GLY A 195 9.83 1.99 3.42
N ALA A 196 11.08 1.59 3.17
CA ALA A 196 12.07 2.43 2.51
C ALA A 196 11.68 2.80 1.07
N GLU A 197 11.21 1.84 0.27
CA GLU A 197 10.76 2.07 -1.11
C GLU A 197 9.52 2.96 -1.16
N LEU A 198 8.55 2.70 -0.28
CA LEU A 198 7.33 3.49 -0.20
C LEU A 198 7.64 4.91 0.29
N GLU A 199 8.51 5.07 1.29
CA GLU A 199 8.95 6.38 1.77
C GLU A 199 9.67 7.17 0.66
N LEU A 200 10.57 6.53 -0.09
CA LEU A 200 11.28 7.17 -1.20
C LEU A 200 10.29 7.66 -2.26
N SER A 201 9.37 6.80 -2.69
CA SER A 201 8.33 7.14 -3.67
C SER A 201 7.47 8.32 -3.19
N MET A 202 7.03 8.27 -1.93
CA MET A 202 6.22 9.34 -1.34
C MET A 202 7.01 10.65 -1.15
N ARG A 203 8.31 10.58 -0.82
CA ARG A 203 9.20 11.75 -0.76
C ARG A 203 9.37 12.40 -2.14
N ASN A 204 9.53 11.61 -3.19
CA ASN A 204 9.64 12.12 -4.56
C ASN A 204 8.36 12.83 -5.00
N ILE A 205 7.18 12.25 -4.72
CA ILE A 205 5.89 12.90 -4.92
C ILE A 205 5.81 14.23 -4.16
N LEU A 206 6.19 14.22 -2.88
CA LEU A 206 6.16 15.40 -2.02
C LEU A 206 7.07 16.52 -2.52
N ILE A 207 8.29 16.19 -2.95
CA ILE A 207 9.24 17.16 -3.50
C ILE A 207 8.69 17.76 -4.80
N GLU A 208 8.21 16.93 -5.71
CA GLU A 208 7.64 17.38 -6.98
C GLU A 208 6.42 18.30 -6.77
N GLN A 209 5.50 17.93 -5.87
CA GLN A 209 4.38 18.80 -5.51
C GLN A 209 4.84 20.16 -4.96
N ARG A 210 5.87 20.18 -4.10
CA ARG A 210 6.44 21.43 -3.55
C ARG A 210 7.13 22.28 -4.61
N VAL A 211 7.88 21.67 -5.51
CA VAL A 211 8.56 22.37 -6.61
C VAL A 211 7.55 22.94 -7.58
N ALA A 212 6.55 22.15 -7.99
CA ALA A 212 5.48 22.58 -8.86
C ALA A 212 4.72 23.78 -8.30
N TYR A 213 4.41 23.75 -6.99
CA TYR A 213 3.81 24.88 -6.28
C TYR A 213 4.66 26.14 -6.32
N ARG A 214 5.94 26.05 -5.92
CA ARG A 214 6.86 27.20 -5.91
C ARG A 214 7.03 27.82 -7.29
N ASN A 215 6.95 27.00 -8.33
CA ASN A 215 7.10 27.41 -9.72
C ASN A 215 5.76 27.73 -10.42
N ASN A 216 4.64 27.72 -9.69
CA ASN A 216 3.30 27.95 -10.23
C ASN A 216 2.99 27.11 -11.48
N ARG A 217 3.33 25.82 -11.45
CA ARG A 217 3.04 24.87 -12.54
C ARG A 217 2.21 23.69 -12.03
N ALA A 218 1.57 22.99 -12.97
CA ALA A 218 1.07 21.66 -12.68
C ALA A 218 2.24 20.74 -12.33
N TRP A 219 2.04 19.88 -11.33
CA TRP A 219 3.01 18.86 -10.97
C TRP A 219 2.94 17.68 -11.95
N ASP A 220 4.08 17.04 -12.19
CA ASP A 220 4.18 15.90 -13.09
C ASP A 220 3.70 14.62 -12.42
N LYS A 221 2.40 14.34 -12.57
CA LYS A 221 1.76 13.16 -12.01
C LYS A 221 2.23 11.85 -12.64
N LYS A 222 2.62 11.89 -13.92
CA LYS A 222 2.82 10.68 -14.71
C LYS A 222 4.19 10.07 -14.42
N SER A 223 5.19 10.91 -14.18
CA SER A 223 6.55 10.45 -13.97
C SER A 223 6.86 9.98 -12.54
N PHE A 224 6.07 10.40 -11.54
CA PHE A 224 6.47 10.24 -10.12
C PHE A 224 5.43 9.64 -9.17
N ALA A 225 4.15 9.58 -9.54
CA ALA A 225 3.07 9.29 -8.58
C ALA A 225 2.76 7.80 -8.42
N TYR A 226 3.77 6.95 -8.25
CA TYR A 226 3.58 5.52 -8.03
C TYR A 226 4.67 4.90 -7.15
N THR A 227 4.39 3.71 -6.63
CA THR A 227 5.40 2.75 -6.17
C THR A 227 5.16 1.40 -6.81
N PHE A 228 6.21 0.59 -6.93
CA PHE A 228 6.07 -0.82 -7.26
C PHE A 228 5.83 -1.64 -6.00
N ALA A 229 5.07 -2.73 -6.13
CA ALA A 229 4.93 -3.75 -5.11
C ALA A 229 4.92 -5.14 -5.77
N GLU A 230 5.50 -6.12 -5.09
CA GLU A 230 5.56 -7.51 -5.55
C GLU A 230 4.33 -8.27 -5.07
N LYS A 231 3.52 -8.79 -5.99
CA LYS A 231 2.40 -9.68 -5.70
C LYS A 231 2.91 -11.00 -5.12
N ALA A 232 2.08 -11.68 -4.32
CA ALA A 232 2.47 -12.94 -3.68
C ALA A 232 2.76 -14.11 -4.65
N ASN A 233 2.41 -13.96 -5.93
CA ASN A 233 2.72 -14.87 -7.02
C ASN A 233 4.00 -14.49 -7.79
N GLY A 234 4.67 -13.39 -7.41
CA GLY A 234 5.91 -12.88 -8.02
C GLY A 234 5.70 -11.80 -9.09
N ASP A 235 4.46 -11.53 -9.50
CA ASP A 235 4.17 -10.47 -10.48
C ASP A 235 4.35 -9.09 -9.84
N CYS A 236 4.75 -8.09 -10.62
CA CYS A 236 4.71 -6.72 -10.14
C CYS A 236 3.32 -6.09 -10.29
N VAL A 237 3.00 -5.18 -9.36
CA VAL A 237 1.84 -4.28 -9.43
C VAL A 237 2.30 -2.85 -9.18
N VAL A 238 1.78 -1.93 -9.99
CA VAL A 238 1.95 -0.49 -9.80
C VAL A 238 0.86 0.02 -8.88
N ILE A 239 1.26 0.58 -7.74
CA ILE A 239 0.38 1.29 -6.82
C ILE A 239 0.32 2.76 -7.22
N ASP A 240 -0.83 3.19 -7.72
CA ASP A 240 -1.08 4.51 -8.30
C ASP A 240 -1.51 5.53 -7.23
N PHE A 241 -0.73 6.59 -7.05
CA PHE A 241 -1.01 7.71 -6.14
C PHE A 241 -1.55 8.96 -6.85
N ARG A 242 -1.94 8.88 -8.13
CA ARG A 242 -2.43 10.03 -8.90
C ARG A 242 -3.83 10.49 -8.46
N ASN A 243 -4.61 9.63 -7.79
CA ASN A 243 -5.95 9.96 -7.31
C ASN A 243 -5.89 11.02 -6.19
N PHE A 244 -6.31 12.23 -6.56
CA PHE A 244 -5.96 13.48 -5.90
C PHE A 244 -6.86 13.87 -4.73
N ALA A 245 -7.96 13.14 -4.50
CA ALA A 245 -8.83 13.41 -3.35
C ALA A 245 -8.14 13.06 -2.01
N GLU A 246 -7.13 12.18 -2.03
CA GLU A 246 -6.59 11.57 -0.81
C GLU A 246 -5.05 11.63 -0.65
N PHE A 247 -4.28 12.15 -1.63
CA PHE A 247 -2.80 12.11 -1.68
C PHE A 247 -2.08 13.45 -1.96
N VAL A 248 -2.48 14.53 -1.28
CA VAL A 248 -2.03 15.88 -1.66
C VAL A 248 -1.77 16.77 -0.46
N ILE A 249 -0.61 17.43 -0.45
CA ILE A 249 -0.45 18.69 0.29
C ILE A 249 -1.16 19.78 -0.53
N ARG A 250 -2.40 20.17 -0.16
CA ARG A 250 -3.21 21.22 -0.83
C ARG A 250 -2.36 22.25 -1.59
N LEU A 251 -2.51 22.31 -2.90
CA LEU A 251 -2.15 23.49 -3.69
C LEU A 251 -3.48 24.13 -4.12
N PRO A 252 -3.81 25.37 -3.71
CA PRO A 252 -4.92 26.07 -4.35
C PRO A 252 -4.65 26.15 -5.86
N PRO A 253 -5.69 26.03 -6.70
CA PRO A 253 -5.50 26.04 -8.15
C PRO A 253 -4.92 27.38 -8.61
N ALA A 254 -4.06 27.34 -9.62
CA ALA A 254 -3.50 28.51 -10.31
C ALA A 254 -4.57 29.41 -10.98
N SER A 255 -5.86 29.08 -10.87
CA SER A 255 -6.98 29.81 -11.47
C SER A 255 -7.64 30.83 -10.53
N PHE A 256 -7.04 31.16 -9.39
CA PHE A 256 -7.45 32.30 -8.57
C PHE A 256 -6.29 33.29 -8.38
N ARG A 257 -5.90 33.96 -9.47
CA ARG A 257 -5.56 35.40 -9.54
C ARG A 257 -5.45 35.84 -11.00
#